data_AF-A0AAW3JYW1-F1
#
_entry.id   AF-A0AAW3JYW1-F1
#
_cell.length_a   1.000
_cell.length_b   1.000
_cell.length_c   1.000
_cell.angle_alpha   90.00
_cell.angle_beta   90.00
_cell.angle_gamma   90.00
#
_symmetry.space_group_name_H-M   'P 1'
#
loop_
_entity.id
_entity.type
_entity.pdbx_description
1 polymer ?
#
loop_
_entity_poly.entity_id
_entity_poly.type
_entity_poly.pdbx_seq_one_letter_code
_entity_poly.pdbx_strand_id
1 'polypeptide(L)'
;MSFVTESEVEQALGDTWTSQSESDKAQLLKKSQTYLIARNVKDYENVDDVPQDLKDASFEIIKGIIDKKLYIDKDQELKSKRVKADSIESEKVYQDGSKSINAVEQFIWDLIKPYTKKSRVQMVRKL
;
A
#
# COMPACT_ATOMS: atom_id res chain seq x y z
N MET A 1 11.38 -14.07 -4.46
CA MET A 1 11.78 -13.80 -3.07
C MET A 1 10.69 -12.93 -2.45
N SER A 2 10.01 -13.46 -1.45
CA SER A 2 8.94 -12.76 -0.71
C SER A 2 9.53 -12.14 0.57
N PHE A 3 8.91 -11.08 1.09
CA PHE A 3 9.35 -10.46 2.35
C PHE A 3 8.81 -11.18 3.60
N VAL A 4 7.76 -11.98 3.43
CA VAL A 4 7.09 -12.75 4.47
C VAL A 4 6.71 -14.13 3.95
N THR A 5 6.60 -15.10 4.86
CA THR A 5 6.09 -16.45 4.58
C THR A 5 4.59 -16.55 4.83
N GLU A 6 3.93 -17.55 4.26
CA GLU A 6 2.50 -17.81 4.50
C GLU A 6 2.18 -18.06 5.97
N SER A 7 3.06 -18.77 6.68
CA SER A 7 2.88 -19.06 8.10
C SER A 7 2.95 -17.80 8.96
N GLU A 8 3.86 -16.87 8.66
CA GLU A 8 3.94 -15.58 9.35
C GLU A 8 2.69 -14.72 9.10
N VAL A 9 2.17 -14.72 7.87
CA VAL A 9 0.93 -14.01 7.53
C VAL A 9 -0.27 -14.61 8.24
N GLU A 10 -0.35 -15.94 8.32
CA GLU A 10 -1.41 -16.64 9.05
C GLU A 10 -1.38 -16.33 10.55
N GLN A 11 -0.19 -16.30 11.16
CA GLN A 11 -0.04 -15.92 12.57
C GLN A 11 -0.46 -14.48 12.82
N ALA A 12 -0.18 -13.55 11.90
CA ALA A 12 -0.49 -12.14 12.06
C ALA A 12 -1.96 -11.80 11.78
N LEU A 13 -2.57 -12.42 10.76
CA LEU A 13 -3.90 -12.04 10.26
C LEU A 13 -5.02 -13.04 10.64
N GLY A 14 -4.67 -14.25 11.07
CA GLY A 14 -5.60 -15.28 11.52
C GLY A 14 -6.73 -15.55 10.52
N ASP A 15 -7.97 -15.42 11.01
CA ASP A 15 -9.19 -15.68 10.23
C ASP A 15 -9.32 -14.86 8.94
N THR A 16 -8.74 -13.65 8.94
CA THR A 16 -8.74 -12.77 7.77
C THR A 16 -7.95 -13.39 6.61
N TRP A 17 -6.90 -14.15 6.92
CA TRP A 17 -6.07 -14.86 5.96
C TRP A 17 -6.63 -16.23 5.60
N THR A 18 -7.09 -17.00 6.59
CA THR A 18 -7.60 -18.37 6.36
C THR A 18 -8.88 -18.39 5.52
N SER A 19 -9.67 -17.31 5.56
CA SER A 19 -10.88 -17.14 4.75
C SER A 19 -10.61 -16.90 3.25
N GLN A 20 -9.37 -16.65 2.84
CA GLN A 20 -9.00 -16.42 1.43
C GLN A 20 -8.73 -17.75 0.70
N SER A 21 -9.01 -17.82 -0.60
CA SER A 21 -8.66 -18.99 -1.42
C SER A 21 -7.13 -19.08 -1.62
N GLU A 22 -6.60 -20.27 -1.90
CA GLU A 22 -5.15 -20.44 -2.15
C GLU A 22 -4.63 -19.55 -3.30
N SER A 23 -5.44 -19.36 -4.35
CA SER A 23 -5.11 -18.46 -5.45
C SER A 23 -5.04 -17.00 -4.99
N ASP A 24 -5.98 -16.57 -4.14
CA ASP A 24 -6.00 -15.20 -3.61
C ASP A 24 -4.83 -14.98 -2.66
N LYS A 25 -4.49 -15.96 -1.82
CA LYS A 25 -3.32 -15.91 -0.93
C LYS A 25 -2.03 -15.67 -1.70
N ALA A 26 -1.77 -16.45 -2.75
CA ALA A 26 -0.61 -16.26 -3.61
C ALA A 26 -0.61 -14.87 -4.28
N GLN A 27 -1.78 -14.39 -4.70
CA GLN A 27 -1.92 -13.07 -5.30
C GLN A 27 -1.68 -11.93 -4.29
N LEU A 28 -2.16 -12.07 -3.05
CA LEU A 28 -1.99 -11.09 -1.97
C LEU A 28 -0.51 -10.94 -1.58
N LEU A 29 0.21 -12.05 -1.44
CA LEU A 29 1.66 -12.04 -1.21
C LEU A 29 2.39 -11.31 -2.34
N LYS A 30 2.05 -11.62 -3.59
CA LYS A 30 2.66 -10.97 -4.76
C LYS A 30 2.35 -9.47 -4.80
N LYS A 31 1.11 -9.06 -4.50
CA LYS A 31 0.72 -7.64 -4.42
C LYS A 31 1.49 -6.92 -3.32
N SER A 32 1.61 -7.53 -2.14
CA SER A 32 2.38 -6.99 -1.02
C SER A 32 3.85 -6.78 -1.37
N GLN A 33 4.49 -7.81 -1.95
CA GLN A 33 5.87 -7.70 -2.43
C GLN A 33 6.01 -6.60 -3.49
N THR A 34 5.10 -6.55 -4.46
CA THR A 34 5.12 -5.54 -5.53
C THR A 34 5.01 -4.12 -4.97
N TYR A 35 4.18 -3.93 -3.94
CA TYR A 35 3.99 -2.64 -3.27
C TYR A 35 5.26 -2.12 -2.61
N LEU A 36 6.01 -3.00 -1.94
CA LEU A 36 7.28 -2.65 -1.29
C LEU A 36 8.37 -2.35 -2.32
N ILE A 37 8.51 -3.20 -3.34
CA ILE A 37 9.49 -2.98 -4.41
C ILE A 37 9.21 -1.69 -5.18
N ALA A 38 7.94 -1.38 -5.46
CA ALA A 38 7.55 -0.13 -6.13
C ALA A 38 7.94 1.13 -5.33
N ARG A 39 8.14 1.01 -4.00
CA ARG A 39 8.60 2.08 -3.12
C ARG A 39 10.11 2.07 -2.88
N ASN A 40 10.85 1.33 -3.71
CA ASN A 40 12.31 1.18 -3.60
C ASN A 40 12.76 0.63 -2.25
N VAL A 41 11.94 -0.18 -1.58
CA VAL A 41 12.36 -0.91 -0.38
C VAL A 41 13.52 -1.82 -0.75
N LYS A 42 14.53 -1.88 0.12
CA LYS A 42 15.66 -2.78 -0.04
C LYS A 42 15.17 -4.23 -0.15
N ASP A 43 15.71 -4.92 -1.13
CA ASP A 43 15.58 -6.33 -1.40
C ASP A 43 16.44 -7.14 -0.42
N TYR A 44 15.88 -8.25 0.07
CA TYR A 44 16.53 -9.19 1.00
C TYR A 44 16.56 -10.56 0.33
N GLU A 45 17.73 -11.21 0.39
CA GLU A 45 17.90 -12.55 -0.19
C GLU A 45 17.26 -13.62 0.70
N ASN A 46 17.29 -13.42 2.02
CA ASN A 46 16.69 -14.30 3.00
C ASN A 46 15.56 -13.59 3.78
N VAL A 47 14.50 -14.33 4.09
CA VAL A 47 13.33 -13.83 4.83
C VAL A 47 13.66 -13.56 6.30
N ASP A 48 14.63 -14.31 6.85
CA ASP A 48 15.11 -14.13 8.22
C ASP A 48 15.84 -12.80 8.42
N ASP A 49 16.43 -12.26 7.36
CA ASP A 49 17.14 -10.97 7.39
C ASP A 49 16.18 -9.77 7.25
N VAL A 50 14.90 -10.01 6.96
CA VAL A 50 13.90 -8.95 6.79
C VAL A 50 13.55 -8.38 8.17
N PRO A 51 13.76 -7.06 8.40
CA PRO A 51 13.36 -6.39 9.63
C PRO A 51 11.87 -6.56 9.93
N GLN A 52 11.52 -6.64 11.21
CA GLN A 52 10.14 -6.81 11.66
C GLN A 52 9.21 -5.74 11.07
N ASP A 53 9.65 -4.47 11.00
CA ASP A 53 8.87 -3.37 10.40
C ASP A 53 8.43 -3.65 8.96
N LEU A 54 9.25 -4.33 8.15
CA LEU A 54 8.91 -4.69 6.77
C LEU A 54 7.96 -5.89 6.70
N LYS A 55 8.03 -6.79 7.68
CA LYS A 55 7.06 -7.87 7.84
C LYS A 55 5.70 -7.30 8.25
N ASP A 56 5.69 -6.40 9.23
CA ASP A 56 4.50 -5.69 9.69
C ASP A 56 3.88 -4.85 8.55
N ALA A 57 4.71 -4.13 7.78
CA ALA A 57 4.26 -3.43 6.58
C ALA A 57 3.61 -4.40 5.57
N SER A 58 4.20 -5.59 5.38
CA SER A 58 3.65 -6.61 4.49
C SER A 58 2.28 -7.09 4.93
N PHE A 59 2.07 -7.29 6.24
CA PHE A 59 0.78 -7.67 6.82
C PHE A 59 -0.28 -6.58 6.64
N GLU A 60 0.09 -5.32 6.91
CA GLU A 60 -0.81 -4.17 6.73
C GLU A 60 -1.18 -3.94 5.26
N ILE A 61 -0.27 -4.20 4.33
CA ILE A 61 -0.59 -4.15 2.89
C ILE A 61 -1.61 -5.24 2.54
N ILE A 62 -1.40 -6.48 2.99
CA ILE A 62 -2.32 -7.60 2.71
C ILE A 62 -3.70 -7.31 3.30
N LYS A 63 -3.75 -6.93 4.58
CA LYS A 63 -4.97 -6.52 5.27
C LYS A 63 -5.66 -5.36 4.57
N GLY A 64 -4.89 -4.35 4.17
CA GLY A 64 -5.39 -3.21 3.43
C GLY A 64 -5.96 -3.57 2.05
N ILE A 65 -5.42 -4.59 1.37
CA ILE A 65 -5.97 -5.08 0.11
C ILE A 65 -7.30 -5.81 0.36
N ILE A 66 -7.36 -6.67 1.39
CA ILE A 66 -8.58 -7.42 1.76
C ILE A 66 -9.70 -6.45 2.17
N ASP A 67 -9.37 -5.44 2.97
CA ASP A 67 -10.27 -4.36 3.40
C ASP A 67 -10.67 -3.41 2.27
N LYS A 68 -10.15 -3.59 1.04
CA LYS A 68 -10.33 -2.66 -0.10
C LYS A 68 -9.95 -1.22 0.27
N LYS A 69 -8.87 -1.08 1.03
CA LYS A 69 -8.23 0.18 1.42
C LYS A 69 -7.00 0.48 0.57
N LEU A 70 -6.37 -0.54 0.02
CA LEU A 70 -5.23 -0.49 -0.89
C LEU A 70 -5.52 -1.22 -2.20
N TYR A 71 -4.90 -0.77 -3.29
CA TYR A 71 -5.12 -1.31 -4.63
C TYR A 71 -6.61 -1.39 -5.03
N ILE A 72 -7.39 -0.40 -4.59
CA ILE A 72 -8.76 -0.24 -5.08
C ILE A 72 -8.73 0.17 -6.55
N ASP A 73 -9.72 -0.29 -7.30
CA ASP A 73 -10.02 0.30 -8.59
C ASP A 73 -10.20 1.81 -8.37
N LYS A 74 -9.40 2.60 -9.08
CA LYS A 74 -9.68 4.03 -9.17
C LYS A 74 -11.02 4.12 -9.88
N ASP A 75 -12.07 4.42 -9.11
CA ASP A 75 -13.33 4.86 -9.69
C ASP A 75 -12.97 5.97 -10.68
N GLN A 76 -13.26 5.71 -11.95
CA GLN A 76 -12.93 6.58 -13.06
C GLN A 76 -13.43 7.97 -12.69
N GLU A 77 -12.48 8.89 -12.45
CA GLU A 77 -12.70 10.23 -11.91
C GLU A 77 -13.97 10.84 -12.52
N LEU A 78 -15.09 10.71 -11.82
CA LEU A 78 -16.41 11.12 -12.31
C LEU A 78 -16.39 12.64 -12.30
N LYS A 79 -16.01 13.21 -13.44
CA LYS A 79 -15.69 14.63 -13.65
C LYS A 79 -16.84 15.60 -13.35
N SER A 80 -18.06 15.13 -13.09
CA SER A 80 -19.17 15.89 -12.51
C SER A 80 -20.45 15.04 -12.47
N LYS A 81 -21.11 14.96 -11.32
CA LYS A 81 -22.56 14.71 -11.24
C LYS A 81 -23.21 15.93 -10.61
N ARG A 82 -23.74 16.84 -11.45
CA ARG A 82 -24.65 17.90 -11.00
C ARG A 82 -25.98 17.24 -10.63
N VAL A 83 -26.34 17.29 -9.36
CA VAL A 83 -27.73 17.12 -8.90
C VAL A 83 -28.21 18.49 -8.47
N LYS A 84 -29.12 19.09 -9.25
CA LYS A 84 -29.90 20.24 -8.78
C LYS A 84 -31.00 19.69 -7.88
N ALA A 85 -30.86 19.90 -6.58
CA ALA A 85 -31.95 19.87 -5.62
C ALA A 85 -31.64 20.95 -4.56
N ASP A 86 -32.62 21.81 -4.32
CA ASP A 86 -32.58 23.02 -3.50
C ASP A 86 -31.83 22.92 -2.16
N SER A 87 -31.17 24.03 -1.81
CA SER A 87 -30.76 24.45 -0.46
C SER A 87 -29.81 23.53 0.33
N ILE A 88 -28.52 23.84 0.23
CA ILE A 88 -27.60 24.29 1.30
C ILE A 88 -26.18 24.14 0.73
N GLU A 89 -25.59 25.26 0.28
CA GLU A 89 -24.19 25.31 -0.13
C GLU A 89 -23.31 25.18 1.12
N SER A 90 -22.69 24.01 1.29
CA SER A 90 -21.53 23.85 2.16
C SER A 90 -20.30 23.73 1.26
N GLU A 91 -19.64 24.87 1.05
CA GLU A 91 -18.39 24.94 0.30
C GLU A 91 -17.25 24.43 1.19
N LYS A 92 -16.82 23.18 0.97
CA LYS A 92 -15.51 22.70 1.43
C LYS A 92 -14.53 22.87 0.27
N VAL A 93 -13.84 24.01 0.26
CA VAL A 93 -12.69 24.24 -0.63
C VAL A 93 -11.55 23.32 -0.17
N TYR A 94 -11.51 22.09 -0.68
CA TYR A 94 -10.33 21.25 -0.56
C TYR A 94 -9.29 21.76 -1.57
N GLN A 95 -8.06 21.99 -1.11
CA GLN A 95 -6.97 22.39 -2.00
C GLN A 95 -6.84 21.39 -3.16
N ASP A 96 -6.76 21.95 -4.37
CA ASP A 96 -6.48 21.24 -5.61
C ASP A 96 -5.22 20.36 -5.41
N GLY A 97 -5.40 19.03 -5.44
CA GLY A 97 -4.31 18.05 -5.26
C GLY A 97 -4.25 17.32 -3.92
N SER A 98 -5.08 17.66 -2.92
CA SER A 98 -5.15 16.90 -1.66
C SER A 98 -5.91 15.58 -1.85
N LYS A 99 -5.24 14.54 -2.37
CA LYS A 99 -5.75 13.17 -2.26
C LYS A 99 -5.76 12.79 -0.79
N SER A 100 -6.90 12.34 -0.27
CA SER A 100 -6.97 11.72 1.04
C SER A 100 -6.03 10.52 1.06
N ILE A 101 -4.84 10.69 1.66
CA ILE A 101 -3.94 9.58 1.92
C ILE A 101 -4.67 8.67 2.91
N ASN A 102 -4.82 7.40 2.54
CA ASN A 102 -5.44 6.42 3.42
C ASN A 102 -4.57 6.27 4.69
N ALA A 103 -5.16 6.28 5.87
CA ALA A 103 -4.44 6.09 7.13
C ALA A 103 -3.59 4.80 7.12
N VAL A 104 -4.07 3.74 6.46
CA VAL A 104 -3.31 2.49 6.28
C VAL A 104 -2.07 2.72 5.43
N GLU A 105 -2.19 3.46 4.32
CA GLU A 105 -1.06 3.77 3.46
C GLU A 105 -0.04 4.66 4.18
N GLN A 106 -0.48 5.64 4.98
CA GLN A 106 0.42 6.46 5.78
C GLN A 106 1.21 5.61 6.79
N PHE A 107 0.54 4.70 7.50
CA PHE A 107 1.19 3.82 8.46
C PHE A 107 2.23 2.91 7.79
N ILE A 108 1.88 2.31 6.65
CA ILE A 108 2.82 1.50 5.85
C ILE A 108 4.02 2.36 5.42
N TRP A 109 3.80 3.60 5.00
CA TRP A 109 4.87 4.52 4.63
C TRP A 109 5.83 4.79 5.78
N ASP A 110 5.32 5.00 7.00
CA ASP A 110 6.17 5.23 8.17
C ASP A 110 7.03 4.01 8.51
N LEU A 111 6.50 2.79 8.35
CA LEU A 111 7.24 1.54 8.56
C LEU A 111 8.36 1.33 7.52
N ILE A 112 8.08 1.59 6.23
CA ILE A 112 9.03 1.29 5.16
C ILE A 112 10.08 2.39 4.95
N LYS A 113 9.77 3.64 5.33
CA LYS A 113 10.61 4.82 5.10
C LYS A 113 12.10 4.61 5.41
N PRO A 114 12.50 4.05 6.57
CA PRO A 114 13.92 3.81 6.88
C PRO A 114 14.61 2.80 5.94
N TYR A 115 13.84 1.95 5.25
CA TYR A 115 14.35 0.87 4.38
C TYR A 115 14.27 1.20 2.89
N THR A 116 13.80 2.39 2.52
CA THR A 116 13.74 2.83 1.12
C THR A 116 15.10 3.33 0.62
N LYS A 117 15.55 2.86 -0.54
CA LYS A 117 16.77 3.34 -1.18
C LYS A 117 16.58 4.82 -1.54
N LYS A 118 17.45 5.71 -1.02
CA LYS A 118 17.45 7.13 -1.41
C LYS A 118 17.67 7.23 -2.92
N SER A 119 16.76 7.89 -3.62
CA SER A 119 16.96 8.23 -5.03
C SER A 119 18.19 9.12 -5.16
N ARG A 120 19.28 8.59 -5.70
CA ARG A 120 20.48 9.37 -6.02
C ARG A 120 20.21 10.12 -7.30
N VAL A 121 19.76 11.37 -7.20
CA VAL A 121 19.69 12.27 -8.36
C VAL A 121 21.14 12.55 -8.81
N GLN A 122 21.57 11.90 -9.88
CA GLN A 122 22.84 12.22 -10.54
C GLN A 122 22.62 13.42 -11.45
N MET A 123 23.16 14.57 -11.07
CA MET A 123 23.17 15.75 -11.94
C MET A 123 24.14 15.47 -13.10
N VAL A 124 23.61 15.19 -14.30
CA VAL A 124 24.43 14.99 -15.49
C VAL A 124 24.87 16.37 -15.99
N ARG A 125 26.13 16.73 -15.71
CA ARG A 125 26.72 17.96 -16.24
C ARG A 125 26.95 17.76 -17.74
N LYS A 126 26.23 18.51 -18.59
CA LYS A 126 26.54 18.59 -20.02
C LYS A 126 27.93 19.21 -20.18
N LEU A 127 28.83 18.51 -20.86
CA LEU A 127 30.10 19.01 -21.37
C LEU A 127 29.89 19.71 -22.72
#